data_AF-A0A7S1RB55-F1
#
_entry.id   AF-A0A7S1RB55-F1
#
_cell.length_a   1.000
_cell.length_b   1.000
_cell.length_c   1.000
_cell.angle_alpha   90.00
_cell.angle_beta   90.00
_cell.angle_gamma   90.00
#
_symmetry.space_group_name_H-M   'P 1'
#
loop_
_entity.id
_entity.type
_entity.pdbx_description
1 polymer ?
#
loop_
_entity_poly.entity_id
_entity_poly.type
_entity_poly.pdbx_seq_one_letter_code
_entity_poly.pdbx_strand_id
1 'polypeptide(L)'
;EKLQQHFNSHMFTLEQQLYSEEGISWSHITWQDNREIIEQLEKKPLGLFCLFDSECLMPNATDMTCLSKVYSSFKTSKIVYKPSRFASSNFAVAHYAGEVTYDI
;
A
#
# COMPACT_ATOMS: atom_id res chain seq x y z
N GLU A 1 2.98 7.28 -0.97
CA GLU A 1 3.39 6.01 -1.61
C GLU A 1 4.12 6.16 -2.94
N LYS A 2 3.48 6.62 -4.03
CA LYS A 2 4.14 6.72 -5.36
C LYS A 2 5.40 7.58 -5.39
N LEU A 3 5.39 8.73 -4.72
CA LEU A 3 6.57 9.58 -4.63
C LEU A 3 7.71 8.88 -3.89
N GLN A 4 7.40 8.10 -2.85
CA GLN A 4 8.38 7.30 -2.13
C GLN A 4 8.96 6.18 -3.01
N GLN A 5 8.12 5.51 -3.80
CA GLN A 5 8.57 4.49 -4.76
C GLN A 5 9.51 5.10 -5.82
N HIS A 6 9.14 6.26 -6.36
CA HIS A 6 9.96 7.00 -7.31
C HIS A 6 11.28 7.44 -6.67
N PHE A 7 11.24 8.00 -5.46
CA PHE A 7 12.43 8.41 -4.72
C PHE A 7 13.36 7.22 -4.46
N ASN A 8 12.84 6.12 -3.93
CA ASN A 8 13.60 4.90 -3.71
C ASN A 8 14.25 4.44 -5.02
N SER A 9 13.47 4.23 -6.08
CA SER A 9 14.02 3.77 -7.37
C SER A 9 15.09 4.72 -7.92
N HIS A 10 14.84 6.02 -7.90
CA HIS A 10 15.71 7.00 -8.52
C HIS A 10 17.00 7.23 -7.72
N MET A 11 16.90 7.36 -6.39
CA MET A 11 18.08 7.52 -5.53
C MET A 11 18.98 6.28 -5.59
N PHE A 12 18.42 5.07 -5.55
CA PHE A 12 19.23 3.86 -5.62
C PHE A 12 19.87 3.66 -6.99
N THR A 13 19.19 4.01 -8.08
CA THR A 13 19.79 3.98 -9.42
C THR A 13 20.96 4.97 -9.53
N LEU A 14 20.79 6.20 -9.04
CA LEU A 14 21.85 7.21 -9.06
C LEU A 14 23.04 6.84 -8.18
N GLU A 15 22.80 6.37 -6.95
CA GLU A 15 23.87 5.92 -6.04
C GLU A 15 24.65 4.75 -6.64
N GLN A 16 23.97 3.74 -7.19
CA GLN A 16 24.66 2.61 -7.84
C GLN A 16 25.52 3.06 -9.02
N GLN A 17 25.04 4.03 -9.81
CA GLN A 17 25.84 4.59 -10.91
C GLN A 17 27.09 5.29 -10.39
N LEU A 18 26.98 6.14 -9.38
CA LEU A 18 28.11 6.86 -8.77
C LEU A 18 29.14 5.90 -8.16
N TYR A 19 28.69 4.90 -7.39
CA TYR A 19 29.61 3.92 -6.81
C TYR A 19 30.34 3.07 -7.86
N SER A 20 29.67 2.77 -8.99
CA SER A 20 30.29 2.09 -10.12
C SER A 20 31.33 2.98 -10.82
N GLU A 21 31.06 4.27 -10.96
CA GLU A 21 31.99 5.24 -11.56
C GLU A 21 33.23 5.47 -10.67
N GLU A 22 33.07 5.47 -9.35
CA GLU A 22 34.16 5.66 -8.38
C GLU A 22 34.94 4.38 -8.05
N GLY A 23 34.52 3.22 -8.57
CA GLY A 23 35.17 1.93 -8.32
C GLY A 23 35.07 1.46 -6.85
N ILE A 24 34.07 1.96 -6.11
CA ILE A 24 33.86 1.66 -4.70
C ILE A 24 33.11 0.33 -4.58
N SER A 25 33.63 -0.58 -3.74
CA SER A 25 32.94 -1.84 -3.41
C SER A 25 31.67 -1.55 -2.59
N TRP A 26 30.53 -1.41 -3.26
CA TRP A 26 29.25 -1.16 -2.63
C TRP A 26 28.65 -2.46 -2.09
N SER A 27 28.49 -2.56 -0.76
CA SER A 27 27.67 -3.60 -0.14
C SER A 27 26.20 -3.22 -0.31
N HIS A 28 25.41 -4.10 -0.92
CA HIS A 28 23.99 -3.87 -1.20
C HIS A 28 23.24 -3.46 0.09
N ILE A 29 22.87 -2.17 0.19
CA ILE A 29 21.98 -1.72 1.25
C ILE A 29 20.62 -2.39 1.02
N THR A 30 20.06 -3.00 2.05
CA THR A 30 18.69 -3.53 2.03
C THR A 30 17.76 -2.38 2.41
N TRP A 31 16.92 -1.93 1.48
CA TRP A 31 15.91 -0.91 1.74
C TRP A 31 14.52 -1.53 1.92
N GLN A 32 13.65 -0.82 2.64
CA GLN A 32 12.23 -1.15 2.68
C GLN A 32 11.56 -0.69 1.39
N ASP A 33 11.12 -1.67 0.63
CA ASP A 33 10.37 -1.46 -0.60
C ASP A 33 8.88 -1.29 -0.31
N ASN A 34 8.27 -0.22 -0.83
CA ASN A 34 6.84 0.02 -0.69
C ASN A 34 6.01 -0.48 -1.89
N ARG A 35 6.61 -1.26 -2.80
CA ARG A 35 5.90 -1.91 -3.93
C ARG A 35 4.70 -2.73 -3.46
N GLU A 36 4.84 -3.51 -2.39
CA GLU A 36 3.74 -4.34 -1.88
C GLU A 36 2.55 -3.47 -1.42
N ILE A 37 2.84 -2.32 -0.79
CA ILE A 37 1.82 -1.35 -0.37
C ILE A 37 1.08 -0.80 -1.59
N ILE A 38 1.83 -0.36 -2.61
CA ILE A 38 1.26 0.17 -3.85
C ILE A 38 0.43 -0.89 -4.58
N GLU A 39 0.92 -2.13 -4.64
CA GLU A 39 0.16 -3.22 -5.25
C GLU A 39 -1.17 -3.44 -4.54
N GLN A 40 -1.20 -3.49 -3.21
CA GLN A 40 -2.46 -3.69 -2.51
C GLN A 40 -3.45 -2.54 -2.65
N LEU A 41 -2.96 -1.31 -2.87
CA LEU A 41 -3.82 -0.15 -3.10
C LEU A 41 -4.34 -0.09 -4.55
N GLU A 42 -3.48 -0.33 -5.54
CA GLU A 42 -3.76 0.03 -6.95
C GLU A 42 -3.87 -1.16 -7.92
N LYS A 43 -3.47 -2.37 -7.52
CA LYS A 43 -3.37 -3.51 -8.45
C LYS A 43 -4.73 -3.90 -9.02
N LYS A 44 -4.94 -3.68 -10.31
CA LYS A 44 -6.15 -4.15 -10.98
C LYS A 44 -6.15 -5.69 -11.07
N PRO A 45 -7.28 -6.38 -10.83
CA PRO A 45 -8.58 -5.87 -10.37
C PRO A 45 -8.79 -5.93 -8.85
N LEU A 46 -7.79 -6.38 -8.07
CA LEU A 46 -7.96 -6.79 -6.66
C LEU A 46 -7.51 -5.73 -5.63
N GLY A 47 -7.02 -4.58 -6.09
CA GLY A 47 -6.53 -3.49 -5.25
C GLY A 47 -7.68 -2.74 -4.55
N LEU A 48 -7.33 -2.07 -3.46
CA LEU A 48 -8.30 -1.35 -2.63
C LEU A 48 -9.10 -0.31 -3.43
N PHE A 49 -8.45 0.43 -4.33
CA PHE A 49 -9.14 1.43 -5.15
C PHE A 49 -10.10 0.80 -6.15
N CYS A 50 -9.75 -0.37 -6.72
CA CYS A 50 -10.66 -1.10 -7.60
C CYS A 50 -11.89 -1.62 -6.85
N LEU A 51 -11.72 -2.02 -5.58
CA LEU A 51 -12.83 -2.41 -4.72
C LEU A 51 -13.75 -1.22 -4.46
N PHE A 52 -13.20 -0.05 -4.13
CA PHE A 52 -14.00 1.17 -3.95
C PHE A 52 -14.72 1.59 -5.22
N ASP A 53 -14.05 1.58 -6.38
CA ASP A 53 -14.68 1.86 -7.67
C ASP A 53 -15.87 0.90 -7.91
N SER A 54 -15.70 -0.39 -7.59
CA SER A 54 -16.77 -1.37 -7.75
C SER A 54 -17.94 -1.13 -6.79
N GLU A 55 -17.70 -0.71 -5.55
CA GLU A 55 -18.76 -0.39 -4.58
C GLU A 55 -19.53 0.87 -4.98
N CYS A 56 -18.83 1.92 -5.44
CA CYS A 56 -19.46 3.14 -5.91
C CYS A 56 -20.41 2.91 -7.11
N LEU A 57 -20.20 1.84 -7.88
CA LEU A 57 -21.05 1.48 -9.02
C LEU A 57 -22.25 0.60 -8.61
N MET A 58 -22.26 0.04 -7.40
CA MET A 58 -23.32 -0.86 -6.95
C MET A 58 -24.52 -0.07 -6.41
N PRO A 59 -25.74 -0.31 -6.92
CA PRO A 59 -26.92 0.54 -6.64
C PRO A 59 -27.38 0.54 -5.17
N ASN A 60 -26.90 -0.38 -4.34
CA ASN A 60 -27.25 -0.50 -2.92
C ASN A 60 -26.01 -0.64 -2.01
N ALA A 61 -24.83 -0.22 -2.49
CA ALA A 61 -23.66 -0.20 -1.63
C ALA A 61 -23.82 0.87 -0.53
N THR A 62 -23.34 0.54 0.65
CA THR A 62 -23.22 1.45 1.80
C THR A 62 -21.80 1.38 2.33
N ASP A 63 -21.42 2.34 3.15
CA ASP A 63 -20.10 2.37 3.80
C ASP A 63 -19.83 1.06 4.57
N MET A 64 -20.87 0.50 5.20
CA MET A 64 -20.80 -0.79 5.89
C MET A 64 -20.60 -1.99 4.95
N THR A 65 -21.21 -2.01 3.77
CA THR A 65 -20.98 -3.09 2.79
C THR A 65 -19.58 -2.97 2.20
N CYS A 66 -19.13 -1.74 1.94
CA CYS A 66 -17.80 -1.44 1.45
C CYS A 66 -16.74 -1.92 2.45
N LEU A 67 -16.86 -1.53 3.72
CA LEU A 67 -15.95 -1.95 4.79
C LEU A 67 -15.91 -3.47 4.96
N SER A 68 -17.08 -4.11 4.91
CA SER A 68 -17.19 -5.57 4.96
C SER A 68 -16.44 -6.24 3.81
N LYS A 69 -16.53 -5.67 2.60
CA LYS A 69 -15.79 -6.15 1.44
C LYS A 69 -14.29 -5.92 1.58
N VAL A 70 -13.85 -4.75 2.05
CA VAL A 70 -12.43 -4.48 2.35
C VAL A 70 -11.87 -5.53 3.30
N TYR A 71 -12.53 -5.76 4.44
CA TYR A 71 -12.08 -6.80 5.38
C TYR A 71 -12.09 -8.19 4.77
N SER A 72 -13.04 -8.48 3.88
CA SER A 72 -13.14 -9.80 3.24
C SER A 72 -12.05 -10.05 2.20
N SER A 73 -11.67 -9.03 1.44
CA SER A 73 -10.67 -9.09 0.36
C SER A 73 -9.25 -9.09 0.92
N PHE A 74 -9.03 -8.43 2.06
CA PHE A 74 -7.70 -8.25 2.65
C PHE A 74 -7.50 -9.03 3.97
N LYS A 75 -8.26 -10.11 4.21
CA LYS A 75 -8.20 -10.89 5.48
C LYS A 75 -6.80 -11.32 5.91
N THR A 76 -5.94 -11.67 4.94
CA THR A 76 -4.58 -12.15 5.18
C THR A 76 -3.53 -11.07 4.99
N SER A 77 -3.94 -9.86 4.59
CA SER A 77 -3.03 -8.76 4.38
C SER A 77 -2.55 -8.17 5.69
N LYS A 78 -1.25 -7.83 5.73
CA LYS A 78 -0.65 -7.00 6.77
C LYS A 78 -0.64 -5.51 6.42
N ILE A 79 -1.01 -5.17 5.19
CA ILE A 79 -1.00 -3.79 4.67
C ILE A 79 -2.37 -3.18 4.88
N VAL A 80 -3.44 -3.77 4.36
CA VAL A 80 -4.82 -3.28 4.54
C VAL A 80 -5.50 -4.19 5.53
N TYR A 81 -5.92 -3.67 6.69
CA TYR A 81 -6.44 -4.52 7.76
C TYR A 81 -7.45 -3.81 8.66
N LYS A 82 -8.09 -4.60 9.53
CA LYS A 82 -9.01 -4.10 10.56
C LYS A 82 -8.21 -3.67 11.81
N PRO A 83 -8.21 -2.38 12.20
CA PRO A 83 -7.32 -1.87 13.26
C PRO A 83 -7.63 -2.41 14.66
N SER A 84 -8.90 -2.72 14.93
CA SER A 84 -9.33 -3.32 16.20
C SER A 84 -10.51 -4.25 15.95
N ARG A 85 -10.65 -5.31 16.76
CA ARG A 85 -11.81 -6.20 16.70
C ARG A 85 -13.14 -5.43 16.79
N PHE A 86 -13.15 -4.34 17.55
CA PHE A 86 -14.33 -3.50 17.80
C PHE A 86 -14.48 -2.32 16.84
N ALA A 87 -13.58 -2.16 15.86
CA ALA A 87 -13.75 -1.13 14.83
C ALA A 87 -15.05 -1.39 14.06
N SER A 88 -15.88 -0.34 13.95
CA SER A 88 -17.20 -0.39 13.32
C SER A 88 -17.24 0.30 11.97
N SER A 89 -16.44 1.35 11.77
CA SER A 89 -16.45 2.19 10.56
C SER A 89 -15.06 2.42 9.97
N ASN A 90 -14.02 1.74 10.46
CA ASN A 90 -12.64 2.13 10.18
C ASN A 90 -11.80 0.97 9.64
N PHE A 91 -10.91 1.23 8.68
CA PHE A 91 -9.85 0.30 8.27
C PHE A 91 -8.48 1.00 8.41
N ALA A 92 -7.41 0.22 8.48
CA ALA A 92 -6.06 0.76 8.55
C ALA A 92 -5.22 0.31 7.36
N VAL A 93 -4.27 1.16 6.99
CA VAL A 93 -3.24 0.86 6.00
C VAL A 93 -1.87 1.05 6.65
N ALA A 94 -1.04 0.02 6.61
CA ALA A 94 0.37 0.11 6.97
C ALA A 94 1.14 0.78 5.83
N HIS A 95 1.30 2.10 5.92
CA HIS A 95 2.08 2.88 4.96
C HIS A 95 3.57 2.76 5.22
N TYR A 96 4.37 3.19 4.25
CA TYR A 96 5.82 3.24 4.39
C TYR A 96 6.26 4.05 5.63
N ALA A 97 5.56 5.14 5.94
CA ALA A 97 5.87 6.03 7.06
C ALA A 97 5.22 5.63 8.40
N GLY A 98 4.40 4.56 8.42
CA GLY A 98 3.66 4.12 9.60
C GLY A 98 2.20 3.77 9.31
N GLU A 99 1.47 3.36 10.34
CA GLU A 99 0.08 2.93 10.21
C GLU A 99 -0.87 4.14 10.22
N VAL A 100 -1.83 4.16 9.30
CA VAL A 100 -2.86 5.19 9.22
C VAL A 100 -4.22 4.52 9.24
N THR A 101 -5.10 5.00 10.13
CA THR A 101 -6.50 4.56 10.18
C THR A 101 -7.38 5.53 9.41
N TYR A 102 -8.27 4.99 8.59
CA TYR A 102 -9.22 5.68 7.75
C TYR A 102 -10.64 5.35 8.22
N ASP A 103 -11.47 6.38 8.33
CA ASP A 103 -12.90 6.24 8.56
C ASP A 103 -13.62 6.16 7.22
N ILE A 104 -14.69 5.37 7.16
CA ILE A 104 -15.48 5.12 5.95
C ILE A 104 -16.92 5.55 6.16
#